data_AF-A0A561XXZ3-F1
#
_entry.id   AF-A0A561XXZ3-F1
#
_cell.length_a   1.000
_cell.length_b   1.000
_cell.length_c   1.000
_cell.angle_alpha   90.00
_cell.angle_beta   90.00
_cell.angle_gamma   90.00
#
_symmetry.space_group_name_H-M   'P 1'
#
loop_
_entity.id
_entity.type
_entity.pdbx_description
1 polymer ?
#
loop_
_entity_poly.entity_id
_entity_poly.type
_entity_poly.pdbx_seq_one_letter_code
_entity_poly.pdbx_strand_id
1 'polypeptide(L)'
;MKTHFFGYYPPTEAEYERLWKEGLVVVDTNVLLNLYRLPTTARDELFEVLNLLKERLWIPYQVALEFQRRRLTVIAAERKATEDALQTASDLVAELRRKVDTLQIDKRGLGVQSQPLLDDLEKANSKLIDAIKEVHRSQLDISSSDSVRDRLDLLLRDRIGPGPTTQKELDDLSAQGDDRFKEKIPPGFADADKDKNPNEATFIHDQLKYQRKFGDLILWRQVIEHVKASGAKCVLFVTADRKEDWWWREQGKTIGPHPELVREIIKQGNVELYWMYSSVQFVEHANKYSAATVSSQSVAELKQVALAPRMEAGRDYQLIESATASRLMSPSDPYLYMDRPDLRHIERLVAEWLQSIHDDVRPNQHGFPDFIAIEGEDVHGFEVKYVRNFDRMVTSPSIVNSLLRGYMETREGRLSEFTAILVVSEIDFFDIAHSDRVHELNRRLAHLLGRYPITGIVVGAILGERFEPLVYQRERDGDTD
;
A
#
# COMPACT_ATOMS: atom_id res chain seq x y z
N MET A 1 -24.79 2.85 27.65
CA MET A 1 -23.91 2.16 26.68
C MET A 1 -22.51 2.75 26.65
N LYS A 2 -22.31 4.04 26.34
CA LYS A 2 -20.98 4.67 26.23
C LYS A 2 -19.99 4.33 27.34
N THR A 3 -20.41 4.36 28.61
CA THR A 3 -19.54 4.05 29.76
C THR A 3 -19.00 2.63 29.81
N HIS A 4 -19.68 1.65 29.21
CA HIS A 4 -19.29 0.24 29.23
C HIS A 4 -18.58 -0.20 27.93
N PHE A 5 -18.76 0.57 26.85
CA PHE A 5 -18.29 0.28 25.50
C PHE A 5 -17.45 1.43 24.93
N PHE A 6 -16.75 2.17 25.79
CA PHE A 6 -16.01 3.38 25.43
C PHE A 6 -14.99 3.15 24.30
N GLY A 7 -14.41 1.95 24.17
CA GLY A 7 -13.50 1.59 23.08
C GLY A 7 -14.11 1.61 21.67
N TYR A 8 -15.44 1.66 21.55
CA TYR A 8 -16.15 1.75 20.27
C TYR A 8 -16.55 3.18 19.89
N TYR A 9 -16.25 4.18 20.73
CA TYR A 9 -16.63 5.56 20.47
C TYR A 9 -15.38 6.40 20.19
N PRO A 10 -15.33 7.12 19.06
CA PRO A 10 -14.26 8.08 18.83
C PRO A 10 -14.36 9.26 19.81
N PRO A 11 -13.22 9.91 20.13
CA PRO A 11 -13.20 11.15 20.90
C PRO A 11 -14.05 12.25 20.26
N THR A 12 -14.61 13.10 21.11
CA THR A 12 -15.22 14.38 20.72
C THR A 12 -14.14 15.41 20.36
N GLU A 13 -14.52 16.50 19.68
CA GLU A 13 -13.56 17.58 19.35
C GLU A 13 -12.84 18.14 20.60
N ALA A 14 -13.56 18.32 21.71
CA ALA A 14 -12.97 18.79 22.97
C ALA A 14 -11.99 17.77 23.57
N GLU A 15 -12.25 16.48 23.40
CA GLU A 15 -11.33 15.41 23.81
C GLU A 15 -10.11 15.34 22.89
N TYR A 16 -10.25 15.57 21.58
CA TYR A 16 -9.10 15.71 20.68
C TYR A 16 -8.21 16.89 21.06
N GLU A 17 -8.80 18.06 21.37
CA GLU A 17 -8.04 19.21 21.88
C GLU A 17 -7.29 18.88 23.18
N ARG A 18 -7.95 18.17 24.10
CA ARG A 18 -7.32 17.71 25.35
C ARG A 18 -6.16 16.74 25.09
N LEU A 19 -6.32 15.77 24.18
CA LEU A 19 -5.25 14.85 23.77
C LEU A 19 -4.03 15.60 23.25
N TRP A 20 -4.25 16.58 22.38
CA TRP A 20 -3.16 17.36 21.80
C TRP A 20 -2.49 18.31 22.79
N LYS A 21 -3.22 18.80 23.80
CA LYS A 21 -2.69 19.69 24.83
C LYS A 21 -1.93 18.96 25.95
N GLU A 22 -2.48 17.84 26.43
CA GLU A 22 -2.04 17.18 27.67
C GLU A 22 -1.45 15.78 27.43
N GLY A 23 -1.71 15.15 26.29
CA GLY A 23 -1.41 13.74 26.07
C GLY A 23 0.06 13.39 26.06
N LEU A 24 0.44 12.28 26.70
CA LEU A 24 1.71 11.62 26.44
C LEU A 24 1.73 11.16 24.98
N VAL A 25 2.68 11.65 24.19
CA VAL A 25 2.85 11.28 22.79
C VAL A 25 3.84 10.12 22.72
N VAL A 26 3.34 8.96 22.29
CA VAL A 26 4.13 7.76 22.09
C VAL A 26 4.27 7.51 20.59
N VAL A 27 5.51 7.30 20.13
CA VAL A 27 5.80 7.08 18.72
C VAL A 27 6.35 5.68 18.51
N ASP A 28 5.81 4.98 17.51
CA ASP A 28 6.20 3.62 17.12
C ASP A 28 7.48 3.62 16.26
N THR A 29 8.18 2.47 16.22
CA THR A 29 9.43 2.24 15.47
C THR A 29 9.29 2.62 14.01
N ASN A 30 8.19 2.22 13.37
CA ASN A 30 8.00 2.43 11.94
C ASN A 30 7.86 3.92 11.55
N VAL A 31 7.41 4.77 12.48
CA VAL A 31 7.36 6.23 12.28
C VAL A 31 8.77 6.80 12.28
N LEU A 32 9.61 6.36 13.23
CA LEU A 32 11.01 6.77 13.29
C LEU A 32 11.79 6.29 12.07
N LEU A 33 11.56 5.04 11.62
CA LEU A 33 12.21 4.50 10.42
C LEU A 33 11.78 5.23 9.13
N ASN A 34 10.57 5.77 9.07
CA ASN A 34 10.11 6.54 7.91
C ASN A 34 10.91 7.84 7.70
N LEU A 35 11.60 8.36 8.72
CA LEU A 35 12.50 9.51 8.56
C LEU A 35 13.62 9.23 7.54
N TYR A 36 13.99 7.98 7.30
CA TYR A 36 14.96 7.62 6.25
C TYR A 36 14.36 7.57 4.85
N ARG A 37 13.03 7.43 4.74
CA ARG A 37 12.29 7.28 3.47
C ARG A 37 11.73 8.60 2.95
N LEU A 38 11.63 9.59 3.82
CA LEU A 38 11.05 10.89 3.48
C LEU A 38 12.06 11.77 2.75
N PRO A 39 11.61 12.57 1.78
CA PRO A 39 12.39 13.68 1.27
C PRO A 39 12.82 14.63 2.39
N THR A 40 13.91 15.37 2.17
CA THR A 40 14.51 16.23 3.21
C THR A 40 13.50 17.20 3.85
N THR A 41 12.67 17.86 3.04
CA THR A 41 11.66 18.80 3.52
C THR A 41 10.63 18.14 4.44
N ALA A 42 9.99 17.04 4.01
CA ALA A 42 9.01 16.34 4.85
C ALA A 42 9.62 15.73 6.11
N ARG A 43 10.87 15.25 6.03
CA ARG A 43 11.63 14.80 7.19
C ARG A 43 11.84 15.93 8.20
N ASP A 44 12.26 17.10 7.73
CA ASP A 44 12.52 18.26 8.59
C ASP A 44 11.25 18.75 9.28
N GLU A 45 10.15 18.86 8.54
CA GLU A 45 8.84 19.23 9.10
C GLU A 45 8.34 18.20 10.12
N LEU A 46 8.55 16.89 9.90
CA LEU A 46 8.21 15.87 10.89
C LEU A 46 9.06 16.01 12.17
N PHE A 47 10.35 16.32 12.04
CA PHE A 47 11.20 16.62 13.20
C PHE A 47 10.72 17.87 13.96
N GLU A 48 10.26 18.91 13.26
CA GLU A 48 9.69 20.10 13.91
C GLU A 48 8.45 19.76 14.74
N VAL A 49 7.53 18.96 14.19
CA VAL A 49 6.34 18.49 14.92
C VAL A 49 6.74 17.71 16.17
N LEU A 50 7.68 16.77 16.06
CA LEU A 50 8.15 16.00 17.21
C LEU A 50 8.85 16.88 18.26
N ASN A 51 9.62 17.87 17.81
CA ASN A 51 10.33 18.80 18.70
C ASN A 51 9.38 19.75 19.44
N LEU A 52 8.27 20.18 18.82
CA LEU A 52 7.21 20.95 19.49
C LEU A 52 6.56 20.16 20.63
N LEU A 53 6.55 18.83 20.52
CA LEU A 53 5.92 17.92 21.48
C LEU A 53 6.93 17.28 22.43
N LYS A 54 8.21 17.67 22.38
CA LYS A 54 9.31 16.98 23.08
C LYS A 54 9.08 16.80 24.58
N GLU A 55 8.43 17.74 25.27
CA GLU A 55 8.19 17.65 26.71
C GLU A 55 7.17 16.56 27.09
N ARG A 56 6.37 16.09 26.12
CA ARG A 56 5.41 15.01 26.27
C ARG A 56 5.72 13.82 25.36
N LEU A 57 6.85 13.84 24.66
CA LEU A 57 7.27 12.76 23.79
C LEU A 57 7.97 11.69 24.62
N TRP A 58 7.58 10.44 24.42
CA TRP A 58 8.23 9.29 25.05
C TRP A 58 8.16 8.08 24.12
N ILE A 59 9.15 7.20 24.16
CA ILE A 59 9.12 5.93 23.42
C ILE A 59 9.47 4.74 24.32
N PRO A 60 8.84 3.58 24.12
CA PRO A 60 9.25 2.32 24.73
C PRO A 60 10.70 1.97 24.39
N TYR A 61 11.38 1.25 25.29
CA TYR A 61 12.71 0.71 24.99
C TYR A 61 12.69 -0.19 23.75
N GLN A 62 11.63 -0.99 23.60
CA GLN A 62 11.44 -1.85 22.44
C GLN A 62 11.46 -1.06 21.12
N VAL A 63 10.86 0.14 21.09
CA VAL A 63 10.88 1.02 19.91
C VAL A 63 12.29 1.45 19.56
N ALA A 64 13.05 1.92 20.57
CA ALA A 64 14.44 2.34 20.38
C ALA A 64 15.32 1.17 19.90
N LEU A 65 15.17 0.00 20.49
CA LEU A 65 15.90 -1.22 20.13
C LEU A 65 15.63 -1.63 18.68
N GLU A 66 14.36 -1.70 18.28
CA GLU A 66 13.99 -2.05 16.91
C GLU A 66 14.47 -1.02 15.90
N PHE A 67 14.39 0.27 16.24
CA PHE A 67 14.92 1.34 15.40
C PHE A 67 16.42 1.14 15.14
N GLN A 68 17.21 0.93 16.21
CA GLN A 68 18.65 0.72 16.08
C GLN A 68 18.98 -0.51 15.23
N ARG A 69 18.25 -1.62 15.42
CA ARG A 69 18.47 -2.86 14.67
C ARG A 69 18.09 -2.75 13.19
N ARG A 70 17.07 -1.94 12.85
CA ARG A 70 16.49 -1.91 11.49
C ARG A 70 16.94 -0.73 10.64
N ARG A 71 17.43 0.36 11.22
CA ARG A 71 17.75 1.60 10.48
C ARG A 71 18.69 1.38 9.29
N LEU A 72 19.78 0.61 9.45
CA LEU A 72 20.75 0.37 8.37
C LEU A 72 20.14 -0.46 7.25
N THR A 73 19.26 -1.40 7.59
CA THR A 73 18.52 -2.17 6.60
C THR A 73 17.57 -1.29 5.80
N VAL A 74 16.92 -0.32 6.44
CA VAL A 74 16.07 0.66 5.74
C VAL A 74 16.93 1.56 4.84
N ILE A 75 18.05 2.09 5.33
CA ILE A 75 18.98 2.89 4.53
C ILE A 75 19.46 2.11 3.29
N ALA A 76 19.89 0.86 3.46
CA ALA A 76 20.28 -0.01 2.35
C ALA A 76 19.14 -0.19 1.33
N ALA A 77 17.92 -0.43 1.80
CA ALA A 77 16.77 -0.66 0.93
C ALA A 77 16.44 0.58 0.09
N GLU A 78 16.49 1.79 0.68
CA GLU A 78 16.24 3.04 -0.04
C GLU A 78 17.30 3.31 -1.13
N ARG A 79 18.56 2.96 -0.88
CA ARG A 79 19.63 3.05 -1.90
C ARG A 79 19.48 2.01 -3.00
N LYS A 80 19.16 0.78 -2.61
CA LYS A 80 18.91 -0.30 -3.59
C LYS A 80 17.74 0.05 -4.50
N ALA A 81 16.67 0.64 -3.98
CA ALA A 81 15.52 1.05 -4.78
C ALA A 81 15.90 2.07 -5.87
N THR A 82 16.80 3.02 -5.58
CA THR A 82 17.28 3.98 -6.58
C THR A 82 18.29 3.35 -7.55
N GLU A 83 19.12 2.41 -7.11
CA GLU A 83 19.99 1.60 -7.98
C GLU A 83 19.18 0.74 -8.97
N ASP A 84 18.16 0.03 -8.47
CA ASP A 84 17.26 -0.79 -9.29
C ASP A 84 16.49 0.09 -10.30
N ALA A 85 16.09 1.29 -9.91
CA ALA A 85 15.45 2.26 -10.81
C ALA A 85 16.42 2.77 -11.90
N LEU A 86 17.68 3.05 -11.56
CA LEU A 86 18.72 3.42 -12.53
C LEU A 86 18.94 2.31 -13.55
N GLN A 87 19.07 1.07 -13.07
CA GLN A 87 19.28 -0.09 -13.92
C GLN A 87 18.09 -0.29 -14.86
N THR A 88 16.86 -0.23 -14.32
CA THR A 88 15.62 -0.37 -15.10
C THR A 88 15.48 0.70 -16.18
N ALA A 89 15.78 1.97 -15.86
CA ALA A 89 15.70 3.07 -16.82
C ALA A 89 16.72 2.90 -17.96
N SER A 90 17.91 2.40 -17.64
CA SER A 90 18.95 2.07 -18.64
C SER A 90 18.49 0.93 -19.56
N ASP A 91 18.02 -0.17 -18.98
CA ASP A 91 17.66 -1.38 -19.71
C ASP A 91 16.45 -1.20 -20.62
N LEU A 92 15.44 -0.44 -20.18
CA LEU A 92 14.21 -0.22 -20.95
C LEU A 92 14.49 0.46 -22.30
N VAL A 93 15.30 1.51 -22.31
CA VAL A 93 15.63 2.23 -23.55
C VAL A 93 16.51 1.38 -24.45
N ALA A 94 17.46 0.62 -23.89
CA ALA A 94 18.28 -0.31 -24.65
C ALA A 94 17.45 -1.45 -25.28
N GLU A 95 16.43 -1.95 -24.59
CA GLU A 95 15.50 -2.95 -25.13
C GLU A 95 14.60 -2.38 -26.23
N LEU A 96 14.03 -1.19 -26.02
CA LEU A 96 13.20 -0.50 -27.01
C LEU A 96 13.98 -0.24 -28.31
N ARG A 97 15.22 0.24 -28.19
CA ARG A 97 16.10 0.46 -29.34
C ARG A 97 16.31 -0.82 -30.15
N ARG A 98 16.66 -1.93 -29.50
CA ARG A 98 16.81 -3.24 -30.17
C ARG A 98 15.55 -3.67 -30.91
N LYS A 99 14.37 -3.46 -30.33
CA LYS A 99 13.08 -3.77 -30.97
C LYS A 99 12.81 -2.89 -32.19
N VAL A 100 13.08 -1.59 -32.10
CA VAL A 100 12.92 -0.65 -33.22
C VAL A 100 13.89 -0.98 -34.36
N ASP A 101 15.16 -1.23 -34.04
CA ASP A 101 16.19 -1.63 -35.01
C ASP A 101 15.78 -2.92 -35.75
N THR A 102 15.17 -3.88 -35.05
CA THR A 102 14.67 -5.13 -35.62
C THR A 102 13.52 -4.90 -36.62
N LEU A 103 12.64 -3.93 -36.36
CA LEU A 103 11.51 -3.64 -37.23
C LEU A 103 11.93 -3.03 -38.58
N GLN A 104 13.13 -2.44 -38.65
CA GLN A 104 13.67 -1.77 -39.83
C GLN A 104 12.67 -0.77 -40.44
N ILE A 105 12.03 0.04 -39.59
CA ILE A 105 10.93 0.95 -39.97
C ILE A 105 11.37 1.87 -41.13
N ASP A 106 12.61 2.35 -41.07
CA ASP A 106 13.21 3.22 -42.09
C ASP A 106 13.30 2.55 -43.47
N LYS A 107 13.37 1.21 -43.53
CA LYS A 107 13.44 0.45 -44.78
C LYS A 107 12.07 0.10 -45.36
N ARG A 108 10.97 0.37 -44.64
CA ARG A 108 9.60 0.04 -45.08
C ARG A 108 8.96 1.09 -46.00
N GLY A 109 9.69 2.15 -46.35
CA GLY A 109 9.22 3.15 -47.33
C GLY A 109 8.09 4.06 -46.84
N LEU A 110 7.81 4.09 -45.53
CA LEU A 110 6.71 4.85 -44.93
C LEU A 110 7.03 6.35 -44.70
N GLY A 111 8.21 6.82 -45.10
CA GLY A 111 8.65 8.21 -44.89
C GLY A 111 8.95 8.57 -43.43
N VAL A 112 8.87 7.61 -42.50
CA VAL A 112 9.22 7.80 -41.09
C VAL A 112 10.70 7.49 -40.89
N GLN A 113 11.42 8.41 -40.23
CA GLN A 113 12.80 8.20 -39.77
C GLN A 113 12.78 7.90 -38.27
N SER A 114 13.16 6.70 -37.89
CA SER A 114 13.16 6.23 -36.50
C SER A 114 14.37 6.72 -35.70
N GLN A 115 15.52 6.96 -36.35
CA GLN A 115 16.74 7.38 -35.66
C GLN A 115 16.60 8.70 -34.88
N PRO A 116 16.03 9.80 -35.44
CA PRO A 116 15.87 11.04 -34.67
C PRO A 116 14.96 10.88 -33.44
N LEU A 117 13.92 10.04 -33.55
CA LEU A 117 13.01 9.75 -32.44
C LEU A 117 13.70 8.94 -31.34
N LEU A 118 14.54 7.98 -31.72
CA LEU A 118 15.38 7.21 -30.79
C LEU A 118 16.40 8.11 -30.09
N ASP A 119 17.04 9.03 -30.82
CA ASP A 119 18.01 9.97 -30.25
C ASP A 119 17.34 10.90 -29.23
N ASP A 120 16.12 11.38 -29.51
CA ASP A 120 15.38 12.23 -28.58
C ASP A 120 14.91 11.45 -27.35
N LEU A 121 14.53 10.18 -27.50
CA LEU A 121 14.24 9.28 -26.39
C LEU A 121 15.49 9.03 -25.53
N GLU A 122 16.66 8.78 -26.14
CA GLU A 122 17.93 8.60 -25.43
C GLU A 122 18.32 9.86 -24.64
N LYS A 123 18.17 11.05 -25.24
CA LYS A 123 18.40 12.33 -24.54
C LYS A 123 17.46 12.51 -23.36
N ALA A 124 16.16 12.22 -23.53
CA ALA A 124 15.19 12.30 -22.46
C ALA A 124 15.52 11.32 -21.32
N ASN A 125 15.91 10.09 -21.67
CA ASN A 125 16.31 9.08 -20.70
C ASN A 125 17.60 9.44 -19.95
N SER A 126 18.58 10.03 -20.64
CA SER A 126 19.80 10.53 -20.00
C SER A 126 19.47 11.57 -18.93
N LYS A 127 18.58 12.53 -19.23
CA LYS A 127 18.12 13.52 -18.25
C LYS A 127 17.43 12.87 -17.05
N LEU A 128 16.61 11.84 -17.29
CA LEU A 128 15.96 11.08 -16.22
C LEU A 128 16.99 10.34 -15.36
N ILE A 129 17.94 9.64 -15.97
CA ILE A 129 19.04 8.94 -15.28
C ILE A 129 19.84 9.92 -14.43
N ASP A 130 20.17 11.10 -14.95
CA ASP A 130 20.92 12.11 -14.21
C ASP A 130 20.12 12.63 -13.01
N ALA A 131 18.79 12.83 -13.16
CA ALA A 131 17.92 13.18 -12.03
C ALA A 131 17.88 12.07 -10.96
N ILE A 132 17.77 10.80 -11.35
CA ILE A 132 17.78 9.67 -10.40
C ILE A 132 19.15 9.55 -9.71
N LYS A 133 20.26 9.76 -10.43
CA LYS A 133 21.61 9.79 -9.84
C LYS A 133 21.76 10.88 -8.80
N GLU A 134 21.18 12.05 -9.02
CA GLU A 134 21.21 13.14 -8.05
C GLU A 134 20.45 12.77 -6.78
N VAL A 135 19.26 12.17 -6.92
CA VAL A 135 18.52 11.61 -5.78
C VAL A 135 19.36 10.57 -5.05
N HIS A 136 19.94 9.60 -5.75
CA HIS A 136 20.78 8.54 -5.15
C HIS A 136 21.97 9.12 -4.39
N ARG A 137 22.64 10.16 -4.91
CA ARG A 137 23.75 10.83 -4.22
C ARG A 137 23.32 11.58 -2.96
N SER A 138 22.10 12.11 -2.96
CA SER A 138 21.53 12.80 -1.79
C SER A 138 21.07 11.85 -0.67
N GLN A 139 20.90 10.56 -0.97
CA GLN A 139 20.50 9.57 0.03
C GLN A 139 21.64 9.28 1.01
N LEU A 140 21.29 8.96 2.25
CA LEU A 140 22.26 8.63 3.28
C LEU A 140 22.98 7.32 2.93
N ASP A 141 24.31 7.28 3.09
CA ASP A 141 25.07 6.03 3.04
C ASP A 141 25.16 5.37 4.42
N ILE A 142 25.16 4.05 4.45
CA ILE A 142 25.51 3.27 5.65
C ILE A 142 26.91 3.64 6.15
N SER A 143 27.84 3.95 5.23
CA SER A 143 29.21 4.34 5.59
C SER A 143 29.35 5.81 6.01
N SER A 144 28.28 6.62 5.95
CA SER A 144 28.30 8.05 6.24
C SER A 144 27.79 8.38 7.64
N SER A 145 27.98 9.64 8.07
CA SER A 145 27.41 10.14 9.32
C SER A 145 25.88 10.13 9.28
N ASP A 146 25.25 9.45 10.23
CA ASP A 146 23.80 9.29 10.31
C ASP A 146 23.14 10.48 11.01
N SER A 147 22.92 11.56 10.26
CA SER A 147 22.33 12.80 10.79
C SER A 147 20.91 12.63 11.31
N VAL A 148 20.16 11.65 10.80
CA VAL A 148 18.80 11.33 11.27
C VAL A 148 18.88 10.73 12.67
N ARG A 149 19.76 9.74 12.88
CA ARG A 149 20.00 9.16 14.20
C ARG A 149 20.50 10.22 15.17
N ASP A 150 21.47 11.05 14.79
CA ASP A 150 22.04 12.04 15.70
C ASP A 150 20.98 13.07 16.18
N ARG A 151 20.03 13.45 15.30
CA ARG A 151 18.88 14.29 15.68
C ARG A 151 17.91 13.56 16.60
N LEU A 152 17.64 12.28 16.35
CA LEU A 152 16.79 11.45 17.21
C LEU A 152 17.43 11.23 18.58
N ASP A 153 18.74 11.03 18.66
CA ASP A 153 19.47 10.87 19.92
C ASP A 153 19.36 12.13 20.79
N LEU A 154 19.40 13.33 20.18
CA LEU A 154 19.17 14.59 20.89
C LEU A 154 17.70 14.73 21.32
N LEU A 155 16.76 14.47 20.42
CA LEU A 155 15.32 14.61 20.67
C LEU A 155 14.83 13.64 21.74
N LEU A 156 15.29 12.40 21.73
CA LEU A 156 14.83 11.30 22.59
C LEU A 156 15.69 11.13 23.85
N ARG A 157 16.68 12.01 24.07
CA ARG A 157 17.47 12.01 25.30
C ARG A 157 16.54 12.11 26.52
N ASP A 158 16.70 11.15 27.43
CA ASP A 158 15.90 10.99 28.67
C ASP A 158 14.40 10.73 28.42
N ARG A 159 14.01 10.32 27.20
CA ARG A 159 12.62 10.04 26.79
C ARG A 159 12.42 8.61 26.30
N ILE A 160 13.37 7.73 26.60
CA ILE A 160 13.28 6.30 26.30
C ILE A 160 12.96 5.56 27.60
N GLY A 161 11.97 4.68 27.56
CA GLY A 161 11.64 3.80 28.69
C GLY A 161 12.82 2.92 29.12
N PRO A 162 12.81 2.41 30.36
CA PRO A 162 13.79 1.42 30.79
C PRO A 162 13.64 0.13 29.95
N GLY A 163 14.77 -0.47 29.60
CA GLY A 163 14.80 -1.81 29.01
C GLY A 163 14.73 -2.90 30.09
N PRO A 164 14.35 -4.13 29.73
CA PRO A 164 14.47 -5.26 30.63
C PRO A 164 15.94 -5.47 30.98
N THR A 165 16.23 -5.75 32.24
CA THR A 165 17.58 -5.98 32.77
C THR A 165 17.90 -7.45 32.98
N THR A 166 16.86 -8.29 33.01
CA THR A 166 16.98 -9.75 33.18
C THR A 166 16.10 -10.49 32.19
N GLN A 167 16.46 -11.74 31.88
CA GLN A 167 15.64 -12.59 31.01
C GLN A 167 14.24 -12.79 31.61
N LYS A 168 14.13 -12.86 32.95
CA LYS A 168 12.85 -12.99 33.63
C LYS A 168 11.93 -11.79 33.37
N GLU A 169 12.45 -10.56 33.47
CA GLU A 169 11.66 -9.35 33.17
C GLU A 169 11.17 -9.34 31.71
N LEU A 170 12.02 -9.76 30.77
CA LEU A 170 11.66 -9.88 29.35
C LEU A 170 10.60 -10.97 29.11
N ASP A 171 10.74 -12.11 29.78
CA ASP A 171 9.79 -13.23 29.71
C ASP A 171 8.44 -12.82 30.31
N ASP A 172 8.44 -12.05 31.40
CA ASP A 172 7.23 -11.49 32.03
C ASP A 172 6.52 -10.50 31.08
N LEU A 173 7.26 -9.68 30.34
CA LEU A 173 6.71 -8.82 29.28
C LEU A 173 6.12 -9.63 28.11
N SER A 174 6.65 -10.82 27.85
CA SER A 174 6.18 -11.71 26.80
C SER A 174 5.13 -12.72 27.28
N ALA A 175 4.84 -12.74 28.59
CA ALA A 175 3.98 -13.74 29.20
C ALA A 175 2.58 -13.73 28.58
N GLN A 176 2.01 -14.92 28.40
CA GLN A 176 0.71 -15.17 27.75
C GLN A 176 0.66 -14.71 26.28
N GLY A 177 1.79 -14.35 25.66
CA GLY A 177 1.81 -13.87 24.29
C GLY A 177 1.26 -14.88 23.28
N ASP A 178 1.63 -16.16 23.41
CA ASP A 178 1.11 -17.21 22.54
C ASP A 178 -0.42 -17.38 22.66
N ASP A 179 -0.94 -17.40 23.88
CA ASP A 179 -2.38 -17.49 24.13
C ASP A 179 -3.12 -16.26 23.59
N ARG A 180 -2.56 -15.06 23.81
CA ARG A 180 -3.11 -13.81 23.24
C ARG A 180 -3.18 -13.88 21.73
N PHE A 181 -2.13 -14.35 21.06
CA PHE A 181 -2.09 -14.41 19.60
C PHE A 181 -3.06 -15.45 19.05
N LYS A 182 -3.16 -16.61 19.70
CA LYS A 182 -4.12 -17.65 19.35
C LYS A 182 -5.56 -17.17 19.44
N GLU A 183 -5.90 -16.42 20.48
CA GLU A 183 -7.24 -15.86 20.70
C GLU A 183 -7.44 -14.51 19.98
N LYS A 184 -6.51 -14.09 19.11
CA LYS A 184 -6.53 -12.82 18.37
C LYS A 184 -6.71 -11.58 19.27
N ILE A 185 -6.09 -11.60 20.44
CA ILE A 185 -6.05 -10.48 21.37
C ILE A 185 -4.91 -9.54 20.97
N PRO A 186 -5.18 -8.26 20.66
CA PRO A 186 -4.18 -7.31 20.18
C PRO A 186 -3.26 -6.78 21.30
N PRO A 187 -2.12 -6.14 20.96
CA PRO A 187 -1.51 -6.09 19.64
C PRO A 187 -0.56 -7.27 19.43
N GLY A 188 -0.15 -7.51 18.19
CA GLY A 188 0.90 -8.47 17.82
C GLY A 188 0.41 -9.80 17.24
N PHE A 189 -0.90 -10.10 17.28
CA PHE A 189 -1.38 -11.39 16.76
C PHE A 189 -1.15 -11.54 15.25
N ALA A 190 -1.06 -10.44 14.51
CA ALA A 190 -0.72 -10.45 13.09
C ALA A 190 0.74 -10.85 12.81
N ASP A 191 1.58 -10.89 13.85
CA ASP A 191 2.99 -11.28 13.80
C ASP A 191 3.25 -12.70 14.31
N ALA A 192 2.20 -13.48 14.60
CA ALA A 192 2.32 -14.85 15.10
C ALA A 192 3.21 -15.73 14.21
N ASP A 193 3.19 -15.53 12.90
CA ASP A 193 3.95 -16.29 11.91
C ASP A 193 5.45 -15.97 11.83
N LYS A 194 5.94 -14.97 12.59
CA LYS A 194 7.35 -14.54 12.57
C LYS A 194 8.31 -15.56 13.22
N ASP A 195 7.80 -16.58 13.90
CA ASP A 195 8.60 -17.67 14.46
C ASP A 195 8.82 -18.85 13.50
N LYS A 196 8.14 -18.87 12.34
CA LYS A 196 8.25 -19.96 11.35
C LYS A 196 9.64 -20.12 10.75
N ASN A 197 10.46 -19.06 10.73
CA ASN A 197 11.86 -19.14 10.31
C ASN A 197 12.77 -19.17 11.56
N PRO A 198 13.37 -20.32 11.92
CA PRO A 198 14.19 -20.46 13.12
C PRO A 198 15.38 -19.49 13.19
N ASN A 199 15.94 -19.12 12.03
CA ASN A 199 17.08 -18.19 11.95
C ASN A 199 16.70 -16.74 12.27
N GLU A 200 15.40 -16.43 12.21
CA GLU A 200 14.86 -15.10 12.45
C GLU A 200 13.86 -15.05 13.61
N ALA A 201 13.52 -16.19 14.20
CA ALA A 201 12.55 -16.24 15.30
C ALA A 201 13.04 -15.50 16.55
N THR A 202 14.35 -15.45 16.77
CA THR A 202 14.95 -14.83 17.96
C THR A 202 16.17 -13.98 17.64
N PHE A 203 16.54 -13.10 18.56
CA PHE A 203 17.80 -12.35 18.51
C PHE A 203 18.31 -12.07 19.93
N ILE A 204 19.60 -11.77 20.03
CA ILE A 204 20.23 -11.38 21.30
C ILE A 204 20.46 -9.87 21.32
N HIS A 205 20.12 -9.23 22.42
CA HIS A 205 20.50 -7.86 22.74
C HIS A 205 20.74 -7.73 24.23
N ASP A 206 21.86 -7.11 24.62
CA ASP A 206 22.27 -6.97 26.02
C ASP A 206 22.26 -8.29 26.82
N GLN A 207 22.75 -9.37 26.19
CA GLN A 207 22.76 -10.74 26.75
C GLN A 207 21.35 -11.35 27.00
N LEU A 208 20.28 -10.68 26.58
CA LEU A 208 18.91 -11.17 26.66
C LEU A 208 18.46 -11.74 25.32
N LYS A 209 17.67 -12.82 25.37
CA LYS A 209 17.10 -13.49 24.20
C LYS A 209 15.67 -13.01 23.97
N TYR A 210 15.47 -12.29 22.88
CA TYR A 210 14.17 -11.79 22.43
C TYR A 210 13.54 -12.72 21.41
N GLN A 211 12.22 -12.92 21.51
CA GLN A 211 11.43 -13.55 20.45
C GLN A 211 10.81 -12.48 19.56
N ARG A 212 11.06 -12.53 18.26
CA ARG A 212 10.66 -11.46 17.32
C ARG A 212 9.15 -11.30 17.20
N LYS A 213 8.38 -12.37 17.36
CA LYS A 213 6.91 -12.31 17.31
C LYS A 213 6.28 -11.48 18.44
N PHE A 214 6.96 -11.32 19.58
CA PHE A 214 6.42 -10.58 20.73
C PHE A 214 6.80 -9.09 20.77
N GLY A 215 7.43 -8.55 19.72
CA GLY A 215 7.85 -7.14 19.68
C GLY A 215 6.71 -6.17 20.02
N ASP A 216 5.58 -6.28 19.32
CA ASP A 216 4.40 -5.43 19.54
C ASP A 216 3.82 -5.58 20.95
N LEU A 217 3.83 -6.79 21.51
CA LEU A 217 3.35 -7.06 22.87
C LEU A 217 4.26 -6.42 23.93
N ILE A 218 5.58 -6.58 23.79
CA ILE A 218 6.58 -6.00 24.70
C ILE A 218 6.45 -4.47 24.67
N LEU A 219 6.38 -3.89 23.47
CA LEU A 219 6.14 -2.46 23.27
C LEU A 219 4.88 -2.00 24.01
N TRP A 220 3.76 -2.69 23.79
CA TRP A 220 2.47 -2.34 24.39
C TRP A 220 2.47 -2.42 25.91
N ARG A 221 3.07 -3.46 26.49
CA ARG A 221 3.22 -3.57 27.94
C ARG A 221 4.08 -2.47 28.53
N GLN A 222 5.18 -2.10 27.86
CA GLN A 222 6.01 -0.96 28.29
C GLN A 222 5.22 0.35 28.26
N VAL A 223 4.33 0.57 27.29
CA VAL A 223 3.43 1.73 27.27
C VAL A 223 2.51 1.71 28.50
N ILE A 224 1.85 0.58 28.78
CA ILE A 224 0.93 0.44 29.93
C ILE A 224 1.67 0.68 31.26
N GLU A 225 2.85 0.11 31.43
CA GLU A 225 3.67 0.31 32.64
C GLU A 225 4.09 1.76 32.81
N HIS A 226 4.52 2.41 31.73
CA HIS A 226 4.95 3.81 31.78
C HIS A 226 3.79 4.76 32.10
N VAL A 227 2.61 4.59 31.48
CA VAL A 227 1.45 5.47 31.76
C VAL A 227 0.97 5.29 33.20
N LYS A 228 1.05 4.06 33.74
CA LYS A 228 0.74 3.77 35.14
C LYS A 228 1.74 4.43 36.10
N ALA A 229 3.03 4.39 35.78
CA ALA A 229 4.09 4.96 36.62
C ALA A 229 4.11 6.50 36.58
N SER A 230 3.90 7.09 35.40
CA SER A 230 3.86 8.55 35.20
C SER A 230 2.56 9.20 35.63
N GLY A 231 1.46 8.43 35.71
CA GLY A 231 0.12 8.95 35.98
C GLY A 231 -0.51 9.67 34.78
N ALA A 232 -0.02 9.44 33.56
CA ALA A 232 -0.53 10.06 32.35
C ALA A 232 -2.02 9.72 32.14
N LYS A 233 -2.86 10.76 32.05
CA LYS A 233 -4.32 10.61 31.87
C LYS A 233 -4.76 10.62 30.41
N CYS A 234 -3.95 11.22 29.55
CA CYS A 234 -4.19 11.29 28.11
C CYS A 234 -2.99 10.64 27.41
N VAL A 235 -3.24 9.78 26.43
CA VAL A 235 -2.18 9.10 25.68
C VAL A 235 -2.52 9.13 24.19
N LEU A 236 -1.57 9.62 23.41
CA LEU A 236 -1.64 9.64 21.96
C LEU A 236 -0.56 8.74 21.39
N PHE A 237 -0.96 7.67 20.71
CA PHE A 237 -0.03 6.73 20.09
C PHE A 237 0.04 6.94 18.58
N VAL A 238 1.24 7.12 18.04
CA VAL A 238 1.47 7.41 16.63
C VAL A 238 2.18 6.22 16.00
N THR A 239 1.54 5.62 15.00
CA THR A 239 2.10 4.49 14.27
C THR A 239 1.88 4.65 12.79
N ALA A 240 2.81 4.20 11.96
CA ALA A 240 2.58 4.05 10.53
C ALA A 240 1.93 2.70 10.20
N ASP A 241 1.79 1.80 11.17
CA ASP A 241 1.23 0.46 10.97
C ASP A 241 -0.24 0.51 10.55
N ARG A 242 -0.69 -0.53 9.87
CA ARG A 242 -2.03 -0.65 9.30
C ARG A 242 -2.69 -1.97 9.61
N LYS A 243 -2.01 -2.88 10.31
CA LYS A 243 -2.53 -4.19 10.68
C LYS A 243 -3.81 -4.08 11.51
N GLU A 244 -4.63 -5.13 11.44
CA GLU A 244 -5.93 -5.23 12.10
C GLU A 244 -5.86 -5.39 13.62
N ASP A 245 -4.72 -5.86 14.14
CA ASP A 245 -4.47 -5.93 15.58
C ASP A 245 -4.27 -4.55 16.22
N TRP A 246 -3.83 -3.56 15.44
CA TRP A 246 -3.71 -2.18 15.91
C TRP A 246 -4.95 -1.33 15.65
N TRP A 247 -5.68 -1.61 14.56
CA TRP A 247 -6.75 -0.74 14.06
C TRP A 247 -8.10 -1.44 13.96
N TRP A 248 -9.15 -0.79 14.44
CA TRP A 248 -10.52 -1.18 14.12
C TRP A 248 -10.85 -0.78 12.67
N ARG A 249 -11.11 -1.78 11.84
CA ARG A 249 -11.46 -1.62 10.43
C ARG A 249 -12.82 -2.26 10.15
N GLU A 250 -13.64 -1.58 9.37
CA GLU A 250 -14.93 -2.07 8.89
C GLU A 250 -15.08 -1.69 7.42
N GLN A 251 -15.39 -2.66 6.54
CA GLN A 251 -15.55 -2.44 5.10
C GLN A 251 -14.43 -1.57 4.46
N GLY A 252 -13.17 -1.87 4.82
CA GLY A 252 -12.00 -1.14 4.32
C GLY A 252 -11.76 0.26 4.91
N LYS A 253 -12.66 0.77 5.77
CA LYS A 253 -12.51 2.05 6.47
C LYS A 253 -11.89 1.82 7.85
N THR A 254 -10.85 2.59 8.18
CA THR A 254 -10.29 2.64 9.54
C THR A 254 -11.15 3.56 10.40
N ILE A 255 -11.76 3.03 11.46
CA ILE A 255 -12.62 3.80 12.37
C ILE A 255 -11.78 4.42 13.50
N GLY A 256 -10.81 3.67 14.03
CA GLY A 256 -9.97 4.11 15.15
C GLY A 256 -9.09 3.00 15.69
N PRO A 257 -8.49 3.18 16.88
CA PRO A 257 -7.77 2.12 17.59
C PRO A 257 -8.62 0.86 17.74
N HIS A 258 -7.99 -0.32 17.76
CA HIS A 258 -8.72 -1.55 18.08
C HIS A 258 -9.38 -1.43 19.48
N PRO A 259 -10.67 -1.76 19.67
CA PRO A 259 -11.39 -1.45 20.91
C PRO A 259 -10.79 -2.10 22.16
N GLU A 260 -10.24 -3.31 22.02
CA GLU A 260 -9.54 -4.00 23.11
C GLU A 260 -8.27 -3.28 23.57
N LEU A 261 -7.53 -2.58 22.68
CA LEU A 261 -6.39 -1.75 23.07
C LEU A 261 -6.85 -0.58 23.94
N VAL A 262 -7.91 0.11 23.52
CA VAL A 262 -8.51 1.22 24.29
C VAL A 262 -8.96 0.72 25.66
N ARG A 263 -9.62 -0.44 25.70
CA ARG A 263 -10.09 -1.06 26.94
C ARG A 263 -8.94 -1.44 27.86
N GLU A 264 -7.88 -2.03 27.32
CA GLU A 264 -6.74 -2.50 28.09
C GLU A 264 -5.95 -1.36 28.73
N ILE A 265 -5.61 -0.31 27.95
CA ILE A 265 -4.83 0.82 28.48
C ILE A 265 -5.61 1.66 29.49
N ILE A 266 -6.93 1.83 29.31
CA ILE A 266 -7.77 2.52 30.29
C ILE A 266 -7.85 1.72 31.59
N LYS A 267 -8.06 0.39 31.52
CA LYS A 267 -8.20 -0.45 32.71
C LYS A 267 -6.89 -0.70 33.45
N GLN A 268 -5.82 -1.01 32.73
CA GLN A 268 -4.53 -1.39 33.33
C GLN A 268 -3.63 -0.17 33.59
N GLY A 269 -3.70 0.84 32.72
CA GLY A 269 -2.88 2.05 32.78
C GLY A 269 -3.53 3.22 33.54
N ASN A 270 -4.81 3.12 33.92
CA ASN A 270 -5.57 4.21 34.57
C ASN A 270 -5.58 5.52 33.73
N VAL A 271 -5.58 5.34 32.41
CA VAL A 271 -5.72 6.37 31.39
C VAL A 271 -7.20 6.74 31.26
N GLU A 272 -7.50 8.01 31.07
CA GLU A 272 -8.87 8.49 30.83
C GLU A 272 -9.19 8.58 29.34
N LEU A 273 -8.19 8.95 28.52
CA LEU A 273 -8.37 9.20 27.10
C LEU A 273 -7.17 8.67 26.30
N TYR A 274 -7.44 7.74 25.38
CA TYR A 274 -6.45 7.13 24.50
C TYR A 274 -6.90 7.25 23.05
N TRP A 275 -5.97 7.62 22.17
CA TRP A 275 -6.22 7.61 20.73
C TRP A 275 -4.97 7.25 19.94
N MET A 276 -5.17 6.83 18.69
CA MET A 276 -4.10 6.53 17.75
C MET A 276 -4.19 7.39 16.51
N TYR A 277 -3.05 7.84 16.01
CA TYR A 277 -2.95 8.43 14.67
C TYR A 277 -1.99 7.64 13.79
N SER A 278 -2.36 7.53 12.51
CA SER A 278 -1.37 7.25 11.48
C SER A 278 -0.35 8.40 11.41
N SER A 279 0.87 8.16 10.91
CA SER A 279 1.85 9.25 10.72
C SER A 279 1.30 10.42 9.89
N VAL A 280 0.45 10.11 8.90
CA VAL A 280 -0.23 11.12 8.07
C VAL A 280 -1.20 11.96 8.90
N GLN A 281 -2.12 11.29 9.61
CA GLN A 281 -3.10 11.99 10.45
C GLN A 281 -2.41 12.80 11.54
N PHE A 282 -1.35 12.28 12.15
CA PHE A 282 -0.60 12.97 13.19
C PHE A 282 -0.08 14.32 12.70
N VAL A 283 0.50 14.36 11.50
CA VAL A 283 1.03 15.58 10.90
C VAL A 283 -0.09 16.53 10.45
N GLU A 284 -1.17 16.01 9.85
CA GLU A 284 -2.35 16.81 9.49
C GLU A 284 -2.99 17.47 10.72
N HIS A 285 -3.12 16.73 11.82
CA HIS A 285 -3.69 17.24 13.06
C HIS A 285 -2.71 18.12 13.85
N ALA A 286 -1.39 17.94 13.70
CA ALA A 286 -0.40 18.84 14.29
C ALA A 286 -0.58 20.28 13.77
N ASN A 287 -0.91 20.46 12.49
CA ASN A 287 -1.24 21.79 11.94
C ASN A 287 -2.51 22.40 12.54
N LYS A 288 -3.49 21.56 12.90
CA LYS A 288 -4.78 22.03 13.46
C LYS A 288 -4.66 22.39 14.93
N TYR A 289 -3.96 21.57 15.71
CA TYR A 289 -3.95 21.65 17.18
C TYR A 289 -2.62 22.10 17.79
N SER A 290 -1.57 22.23 16.99
CA SER A 290 -0.26 22.75 17.41
C SER A 290 0.15 23.95 16.55
N ALA A 291 1.15 24.69 16.99
CA ALA A 291 1.72 25.81 16.22
C ALA A 291 2.61 25.33 15.05
N ALA A 292 2.51 24.04 14.66
CA ALA A 292 3.27 23.48 13.56
C ALA A 292 2.78 24.07 12.23
N THR A 293 3.70 24.33 11.31
CA THR A 293 3.41 24.81 9.96
C THR A 293 3.96 23.81 8.95
N VAL A 294 3.30 22.65 8.86
CA VAL A 294 3.67 21.60 7.89
C VAL A 294 3.00 21.89 6.55
N SER A 295 3.79 21.80 5.48
CA SER A 295 3.30 22.04 4.12
C SER A 295 2.37 20.92 3.64
N SER A 296 1.43 21.27 2.75
CA SER A 296 0.55 20.29 2.09
C SER A 296 1.33 19.26 1.26
N GLN A 297 2.50 19.67 0.74
CA GLN A 297 3.43 18.80 0.03
C GLN A 297 3.99 17.71 0.95
N SER A 298 4.49 18.05 2.14
CA SER A 298 5.03 17.07 3.07
C SER A 298 3.99 16.06 3.55
N VAL A 299 2.73 16.51 3.73
CA VAL A 299 1.61 15.61 4.02
C VAL A 299 1.40 14.62 2.87
N ALA A 300 1.52 15.07 1.61
CA ALA A 300 1.42 14.19 0.44
C ALA A 300 2.59 13.21 0.35
N GLU A 301 3.81 13.64 0.66
CA GLU A 301 5.01 12.78 0.69
C GLU A 301 4.89 11.70 1.79
N LEU A 302 4.42 12.08 2.99
CA LEU A 302 4.10 11.13 4.06
C LEU A 302 3.03 10.12 3.64
N LYS A 303 1.98 10.56 2.92
CA LYS A 303 0.95 9.66 2.36
C LYS A 303 1.56 8.67 1.38
N GLN A 304 2.48 9.11 0.51
CA GLN A 304 3.16 8.23 -0.43
C GLN A 304 4.02 7.19 0.27
N VAL A 305 4.87 7.59 1.24
CA VAL A 305 5.68 6.66 2.04
C VAL A 305 4.81 5.68 2.81
N ALA A 306 3.68 6.13 3.36
CA ALA A 306 2.75 5.25 4.08
C ALA A 306 2.04 4.25 3.15
N LEU A 307 1.82 4.61 1.88
CA LEU A 307 1.16 3.77 0.86
C LEU A 307 2.12 2.86 0.10
N ALA A 308 3.43 3.14 0.14
CA ALA A 308 4.44 2.32 -0.49
C ALA A 308 4.46 0.91 0.13
N PRO A 309 4.62 -0.17 -0.68
CA PRO A 309 4.79 -1.51 -0.15
C PRO A 309 5.97 -1.52 0.82
N ARG A 310 5.72 -1.86 2.08
CA ARG A 310 6.79 -2.03 3.05
C ARG A 310 7.56 -3.30 2.66
N MET A 311 8.76 -3.14 2.12
CA MET A 311 9.68 -4.26 2.02
C MET A 311 10.05 -4.67 3.44
N GLU A 312 9.41 -5.72 3.97
CA GLU A 312 9.83 -6.30 5.23
C GLU A 312 11.14 -7.04 5.00
N ALA A 313 12.21 -6.53 5.62
CA ALA A 313 13.50 -7.18 5.63
C ALA A 313 13.37 -8.56 6.32
N GLY A 314 13.41 -9.62 5.50
CA GLY A 314 13.35 -11.01 5.93
C GLY A 314 12.76 -11.99 4.91
N ARG A 315 12.05 -11.54 3.86
CA ARG A 315 11.49 -12.47 2.85
C ARG A 315 11.85 -12.24 1.38
N ASP A 316 12.31 -11.05 0.99
CA ASP A 316 12.33 -10.72 -0.46
C ASP A 316 13.73 -10.45 -1.05
N TYR A 317 14.82 -10.98 -0.47
CA TYR A 317 16.14 -10.86 -1.11
C TYR A 317 16.40 -11.87 -2.24
N GLN A 318 15.51 -12.86 -2.44
CA GLN A 318 15.56 -13.78 -3.59
C GLN A 318 14.47 -13.51 -4.65
N LEU A 319 13.50 -12.63 -4.40
CA LEU A 319 12.38 -12.42 -5.32
C LEU A 319 12.62 -11.35 -6.40
N ILE A 320 13.64 -10.50 -6.24
CA ILE A 320 13.91 -9.39 -7.19
C ILE A 320 14.53 -9.90 -8.51
N GLU A 321 15.19 -11.06 -8.54
CA GLU A 321 15.59 -11.69 -9.81
C GLU A 321 14.41 -12.30 -10.59
N SER A 322 13.25 -12.53 -9.95
CA SER A 322 12.10 -13.20 -10.57
C SER A 322 11.00 -12.25 -11.07
N ALA A 323 10.98 -11.00 -10.60
CA ALA A 323 9.97 -10.02 -10.98
C ALA A 323 10.17 -9.47 -12.41
N THR A 324 11.42 -9.47 -12.91
CA THR A 324 11.73 -9.14 -14.31
C THR A 324 11.64 -10.34 -15.26
N ALA A 325 11.54 -11.57 -14.74
CA ALA A 325 11.51 -12.80 -15.54
C ALA A 325 10.14 -13.52 -15.63
N SER A 326 9.10 -13.08 -14.91
CA SER A 326 7.83 -13.82 -14.85
C SER A 326 6.81 -13.49 -15.96
N ARG A 327 7.28 -13.37 -17.21
CA ARG A 327 6.50 -13.77 -18.39
C ARG A 327 7.04 -15.15 -18.80
N LEU A 328 6.41 -16.22 -18.29
CA LEU A 328 6.28 -17.58 -18.87
C LEU A 328 5.94 -18.59 -17.73
N MET A 329 4.69 -19.05 -17.71
CA MET A 329 4.10 -20.29 -17.14
C MET A 329 4.73 -21.03 -15.91
N SER A 330 4.04 -20.94 -14.74
CA SER A 330 3.61 -21.96 -13.71
C SER A 330 4.56 -23.05 -13.10
N PRO A 331 4.23 -23.72 -11.97
CA PRO A 331 3.91 -23.26 -10.59
C PRO A 331 4.67 -24.03 -9.46
N SER A 332 4.96 -23.41 -8.31
CA SER A 332 4.95 -24.09 -6.98
C SER A 332 5.34 -23.16 -5.81
N ASP A 333 4.37 -22.63 -5.06
CA ASP A 333 4.54 -22.35 -3.61
C ASP A 333 3.17 -22.30 -2.90
N PRO A 334 2.83 -23.19 -1.92
CA PRO A 334 1.46 -23.38 -1.46
C PRO A 334 0.92 -22.46 -0.36
N TYR A 335 1.67 -21.46 0.13
CA TYR A 335 1.28 -20.70 1.35
C TYR A 335 0.94 -19.21 1.16
N LEU A 336 0.75 -18.74 -0.08
CA LEU A 336 0.47 -17.32 -0.39
C LEU A 336 -0.94 -17.03 -0.95
N TYR A 337 -1.87 -18.00 -0.87
CA TYR A 337 -3.21 -17.91 -1.47
C TYR A 337 -4.33 -17.83 -0.43
N MET A 338 -4.39 -16.73 0.32
CA MET A 338 -5.69 -16.26 0.80
C MET A 338 -5.87 -14.86 0.24
N ASP A 339 -6.85 -14.72 -0.65
CA ASP A 339 -7.34 -13.47 -1.24
C ASP A 339 -6.66 -12.93 -2.52
N ARG A 340 -6.15 -13.82 -3.38
CA ARG A 340 -6.12 -13.50 -4.83
C ARG A 340 -7.32 -14.17 -5.50
N PRO A 341 -8.17 -13.41 -6.20
CA PRO A 341 -9.23 -14.01 -7.00
C PRO A 341 -8.61 -14.98 -8.00
N ASP A 342 -9.13 -16.20 -8.07
CA ASP A 342 -8.76 -17.14 -9.12
C ASP A 342 -9.24 -16.58 -10.46
N LEU A 343 -8.33 -15.96 -11.20
CA LEU A 343 -8.64 -15.33 -12.48
C LEU A 343 -9.24 -16.33 -13.47
N ARG A 344 -8.84 -17.60 -13.42
CA ARG A 344 -9.41 -18.64 -14.28
C ARG A 344 -10.85 -18.94 -13.92
N HIS A 345 -11.18 -18.91 -12.63
CA HIS A 345 -12.54 -19.06 -12.16
C HIS A 345 -13.41 -17.86 -12.59
N ILE A 346 -12.90 -16.63 -12.47
CA ILE A 346 -13.59 -15.42 -12.95
C ILE A 346 -13.82 -15.49 -14.46
N GLU A 347 -12.79 -15.77 -15.24
CA GLU A 347 -12.87 -15.90 -16.70
C GLU A 347 -13.89 -16.97 -17.11
N ARG A 348 -13.92 -18.11 -16.42
CA ARG A 348 -14.92 -19.17 -16.64
C ARG A 348 -16.34 -18.66 -16.42
N LEU A 349 -16.62 -17.99 -15.29
CA LEU A 349 -17.96 -17.51 -14.98
C LEU A 349 -18.40 -16.36 -15.90
N VAL A 350 -17.47 -15.52 -16.33
CA VAL A 350 -17.73 -14.51 -17.37
C VAL A 350 -17.99 -15.17 -18.72
N ALA A 351 -17.28 -16.24 -19.08
CA ALA A 351 -17.54 -16.99 -20.31
C ALA A 351 -18.92 -17.66 -20.28
N GLU A 352 -19.32 -18.26 -19.15
CA GLU A 352 -20.67 -18.83 -18.97
C GLU A 352 -21.75 -17.75 -19.13
N TRP A 353 -21.50 -16.54 -18.60
CA TRP A 353 -22.38 -15.39 -18.81
C TRP A 353 -22.42 -14.95 -20.28
N LEU A 354 -21.29 -14.82 -20.96
CA LEU A 354 -21.23 -14.48 -22.38
C LEU A 354 -21.97 -15.49 -23.26
N GLN A 355 -21.82 -16.80 -22.98
CA GLN A 355 -22.54 -17.88 -23.66
C GLN A 355 -24.06 -17.84 -23.43
N SER A 356 -24.52 -17.15 -22.39
CA SER A 356 -25.96 -16.93 -22.17
C SER A 356 -26.53 -15.79 -23.02
N ILE A 357 -25.67 -14.96 -23.62
CA ILE A 357 -26.03 -13.74 -24.36
C ILE A 357 -25.68 -13.86 -25.85
N HIS A 358 -24.66 -14.66 -26.20
CA HIS A 358 -24.15 -14.84 -27.55
C HIS A 358 -24.09 -16.32 -27.93
N ASP A 359 -24.37 -16.64 -29.20
CA ASP A 359 -24.53 -18.01 -29.68
C ASP A 359 -23.20 -18.79 -29.83
N ASP A 360 -22.11 -18.14 -30.25
CA ASP A 360 -20.82 -18.80 -30.50
C ASP A 360 -19.65 -18.07 -29.82
N VAL A 361 -19.53 -18.25 -28.50
CA VAL A 361 -18.44 -17.67 -27.69
C VAL A 361 -17.30 -18.67 -27.52
N ARG A 362 -16.08 -18.24 -27.87
CA ARG A 362 -14.87 -19.06 -27.77
C ARG A 362 -13.74 -18.31 -27.07
N PRO A 363 -12.90 -19.02 -26.28
CA PRO A 363 -11.65 -18.44 -25.79
C PRO A 363 -10.68 -18.23 -26.96
N ASN A 364 -9.97 -17.10 -26.95
CA ASN A 364 -9.03 -16.77 -28.01
C ASN A 364 -7.65 -17.39 -27.76
N GLN A 365 -7.20 -18.24 -28.68
CA GLN A 365 -5.92 -18.92 -28.58
C GLN A 365 -4.71 -17.99 -28.74
N HIS A 366 -4.89 -16.78 -29.28
CA HIS A 366 -3.84 -15.78 -29.49
C HIS A 366 -3.65 -14.82 -28.30
N GLY A 367 -4.48 -14.96 -27.26
CA GLY A 367 -4.30 -14.30 -25.96
C GLY A 367 -4.77 -12.84 -25.85
N PHE A 368 -5.38 -12.26 -26.89
CA PHE A 368 -6.14 -11.01 -26.78
C PHE A 368 -7.06 -10.83 -28.00
N PRO A 369 -8.34 -10.44 -27.82
CA PRO A 369 -9.08 -10.37 -26.55
C PRO A 369 -9.21 -11.75 -25.90
N ASP A 370 -9.50 -11.84 -24.59
CA ASP A 370 -9.67 -13.11 -23.88
C ASP A 370 -10.73 -14.04 -24.53
N PHE A 371 -11.86 -13.47 -24.97
CA PHE A 371 -12.94 -14.19 -25.66
C PHE A 371 -13.33 -13.51 -26.97
N ILE A 372 -13.86 -14.29 -27.89
CA ILE A 372 -14.50 -13.83 -29.13
C ILE A 372 -15.88 -14.46 -29.25
N ALA A 373 -16.88 -13.67 -29.65
CA ALA A 373 -18.16 -14.16 -30.12
C ALA A 373 -18.25 -13.96 -31.64
N ILE A 374 -18.76 -14.97 -32.36
CA ILE A 374 -18.90 -14.93 -33.81
C ILE A 374 -20.38 -14.99 -34.17
N GLU A 375 -20.90 -13.93 -34.79
CA GLU A 375 -22.30 -13.84 -35.23
C GLU A 375 -22.33 -13.48 -36.72
N GLY A 376 -22.44 -14.49 -37.58
CA GLY A 376 -22.35 -14.29 -39.03
C GLY A 376 -20.93 -13.91 -39.47
N GLU A 377 -20.76 -12.74 -40.08
CA GLU A 377 -19.44 -12.19 -40.43
C GLU A 377 -18.84 -11.32 -39.31
N ASP A 378 -19.61 -11.02 -38.26
CA ASP A 378 -19.18 -10.15 -37.18
C ASP A 378 -18.40 -10.89 -36.09
N VAL A 379 -17.28 -10.30 -35.69
CA VAL A 379 -16.42 -10.82 -34.62
C VAL A 379 -16.38 -9.82 -33.47
N HIS A 380 -17.00 -10.17 -32.36
CA HIS A 380 -17.03 -9.35 -31.15
C HIS A 380 -15.98 -9.84 -30.15
N GLY A 381 -15.01 -9.00 -29.83
CA GLY A 381 -13.98 -9.27 -28.83
C GLY A 381 -14.37 -8.86 -27.41
N PHE A 382 -14.11 -9.72 -26.43
CA PHE A 382 -14.31 -9.43 -25.00
C PHE A 382 -13.02 -9.62 -24.20
N GLU A 383 -12.60 -8.57 -23.51
CA GLU A 383 -11.42 -8.61 -22.63
C GLU A 383 -11.85 -8.50 -21.17
N VAL A 384 -11.42 -9.45 -20.33
CA VAL A 384 -11.75 -9.48 -18.91
C VAL A 384 -10.62 -8.84 -18.09
N LYS A 385 -10.98 -7.94 -17.18
CA LYS A 385 -10.04 -7.32 -16.24
C LYS A 385 -10.61 -7.30 -14.84
N TYR A 386 -9.87 -7.87 -13.90
CA TYR A 386 -10.19 -7.73 -12.49
C TYR A 386 -9.70 -6.39 -11.93
N VAL A 387 -10.61 -5.63 -11.33
CA VAL A 387 -10.37 -4.29 -10.79
C VAL A 387 -10.17 -4.38 -9.28
N ARG A 388 -8.91 -4.22 -8.84
CA ARG A 388 -8.56 -4.25 -7.41
C ARG A 388 -8.94 -3.00 -6.63
N ASN A 389 -9.08 -1.88 -7.32
CA ASN A 389 -9.42 -0.59 -6.72
C ASN A 389 -10.27 0.20 -7.71
N PHE A 390 -11.57 0.24 -7.45
CA PHE A 390 -12.56 0.85 -8.31
C PHE A 390 -12.31 2.35 -8.54
N ASP A 391 -11.89 3.09 -7.51
CA ASP A 391 -11.62 4.52 -7.61
C ASP A 391 -10.46 4.88 -8.55
N ARG A 392 -9.54 3.94 -8.76
CA ARG A 392 -8.39 4.10 -9.68
C ARG A 392 -8.55 3.36 -11.00
N MET A 393 -9.73 2.80 -11.28
CA MET A 393 -9.99 1.98 -12.47
C MET A 393 -9.67 2.73 -13.78
N VAL A 394 -10.07 4.01 -13.88
CA VAL A 394 -9.89 4.87 -15.06
C VAL A 394 -8.42 5.18 -15.35
N THR A 395 -7.57 5.18 -14.32
CA THR A 395 -6.13 5.46 -14.44
C THR A 395 -5.26 4.21 -14.40
N SER A 396 -5.87 3.02 -14.33
CA SER A 396 -5.15 1.75 -14.31
C SER A 396 -4.48 1.50 -15.67
N PRO A 397 -3.13 1.39 -15.73
CA PRO A 397 -2.42 1.15 -16.99
C PRO A 397 -2.88 -0.13 -17.70
N SER A 398 -3.26 -1.16 -16.94
CA SER A 398 -3.74 -2.42 -17.53
C SER A 398 -5.07 -2.28 -18.25
N ILE A 399 -6.00 -1.46 -17.72
CA ILE A 399 -7.30 -1.24 -18.35
C ILE A 399 -7.12 -0.34 -19.56
N VAL A 400 -6.38 0.77 -19.41
CA VAL A 400 -6.08 1.70 -20.52
C VAL A 400 -5.41 0.99 -21.68
N ASN A 401 -4.44 0.10 -21.43
CA ASN A 401 -3.77 -0.66 -22.49
C ASN A 401 -4.72 -1.64 -23.19
N SER A 402 -5.64 -2.29 -22.46
CA SER A 402 -6.64 -3.18 -23.07
C SER A 402 -7.65 -2.41 -23.92
N LEU A 403 -8.11 -1.24 -23.47
CA LEU A 403 -8.99 -0.36 -24.23
C LEU A 403 -8.31 0.13 -25.51
N LEU A 404 -7.05 0.59 -25.41
CA LEU A 404 -6.24 1.00 -26.56
C LEU A 404 -6.05 -0.14 -27.55
N ARG A 405 -5.70 -1.33 -27.08
CA ARG A 405 -5.47 -2.48 -27.95
C ARG A 405 -6.77 -2.90 -28.64
N GLY A 406 -7.88 -2.97 -27.90
CA GLY A 406 -9.20 -3.26 -28.47
C GLY A 406 -9.61 -2.27 -29.55
N TYR A 407 -9.43 -0.98 -29.29
CA TYR A 407 -9.67 0.07 -30.27
C TYR A 407 -8.85 -0.13 -31.57
N MET A 408 -7.57 -0.48 -31.44
CA MET A 408 -6.70 -0.74 -32.61
C MET A 408 -7.14 -1.99 -33.38
N GLU A 409 -7.52 -3.07 -32.70
CA GLU A 409 -8.03 -4.30 -33.33
C GLU A 409 -9.31 -4.03 -34.15
N THR A 410 -10.23 -3.21 -33.60
CA THR A 410 -11.45 -2.78 -34.32
C THR A 410 -11.12 -1.89 -35.52
N ARG A 411 -10.23 -0.91 -35.35
CA ARG A 411 -9.81 -0.01 -36.46
C ARG A 411 -9.10 -0.72 -37.59
N GLU A 412 -8.34 -1.77 -37.28
CA GLU A 412 -7.60 -2.56 -38.26
C GLU A 412 -8.45 -3.67 -38.89
N GLY A 413 -9.76 -3.72 -38.57
CA GLY A 413 -10.73 -4.65 -39.15
C GLY A 413 -10.57 -6.10 -38.70
N ARG A 414 -9.85 -6.34 -37.59
CA ARG A 414 -9.68 -7.69 -37.01
C ARG A 414 -10.82 -8.08 -36.08
N LEU A 415 -11.51 -7.09 -35.52
CA LEU A 415 -12.75 -7.24 -34.76
C LEU A 415 -13.81 -6.29 -35.33
N SER A 416 -15.06 -6.74 -35.42
CA SER A 416 -16.20 -5.86 -35.70
C SER A 416 -16.52 -4.99 -34.48
N GLU A 417 -16.47 -5.61 -33.29
CA GLU A 417 -16.80 -4.96 -32.03
C GLU A 417 -15.80 -5.33 -30.92
N PHE A 418 -15.63 -4.45 -29.94
CA PHE A 418 -14.80 -4.72 -28.77
C PHE A 418 -15.45 -4.22 -27.48
N THR A 419 -15.54 -5.09 -26.48
CA THR A 419 -16.07 -4.76 -25.16
C THR A 419 -15.13 -5.16 -24.03
N ALA A 420 -14.85 -4.22 -23.13
CA ALA A 420 -14.09 -4.51 -21.92
C ALA A 420 -15.04 -4.91 -20.77
N ILE A 421 -14.76 -6.03 -20.11
CA ILE A 421 -15.50 -6.54 -18.95
C ILE A 421 -14.65 -6.31 -17.69
N LEU A 422 -15.10 -5.39 -16.85
CA LEU A 422 -14.43 -4.99 -15.62
C LEU A 422 -15.10 -5.69 -14.43
N VAL A 423 -14.41 -6.68 -13.87
CA VAL A 423 -14.89 -7.45 -12.72
C VAL A 423 -14.39 -6.78 -11.45
N VAL A 424 -15.31 -6.27 -10.63
CA VAL A 424 -15.02 -5.64 -9.34
C VAL A 424 -15.23 -6.63 -8.19
N SER A 425 -14.76 -6.27 -6.99
CA SER A 425 -15.04 -7.07 -5.79
C SER A 425 -16.53 -7.05 -5.43
N GLU A 426 -17.03 -8.05 -4.71
CA GLU A 426 -18.42 -8.05 -4.21
C GLU A 426 -18.72 -6.80 -3.37
N ILE A 427 -17.73 -6.35 -2.58
CA ILE A 427 -17.83 -5.16 -1.74
C ILE A 427 -18.03 -3.91 -2.61
N ASP A 428 -17.21 -3.74 -3.66
CA ASP A 428 -17.34 -2.60 -4.58
C ASP A 428 -18.67 -2.67 -5.34
N PHE A 429 -19.10 -3.86 -5.75
CA PHE A 429 -20.39 -4.07 -6.42
C PHE A 429 -21.55 -3.56 -5.56
N PHE A 430 -21.61 -3.98 -4.30
CA PHE A 430 -22.67 -3.54 -3.40
C PHE A 430 -22.55 -2.07 -3.01
N ASP A 431 -21.34 -1.52 -2.84
CA ASP A 431 -21.14 -0.08 -2.58
C ASP A 431 -21.65 0.77 -3.75
N ILE A 432 -21.34 0.37 -4.99
CA ILE A 432 -21.82 1.08 -6.19
C ILE A 432 -23.33 0.92 -6.34
N ALA A 433 -23.88 -0.29 -6.12
CA ALA A 433 -25.30 -0.56 -6.30
C ALA A 433 -26.21 0.15 -5.27
N HIS A 434 -25.74 0.31 -4.03
CA HIS A 434 -26.53 0.87 -2.92
C HIS A 434 -26.28 2.36 -2.65
N SER A 435 -25.46 3.03 -3.48
CA SER A 435 -25.18 4.46 -3.38
C SER A 435 -25.49 5.19 -4.69
N ASP A 436 -25.57 6.53 -4.67
CA ASP A 436 -25.72 7.36 -5.88
C ASP A 436 -24.48 7.32 -6.81
N ARG A 437 -23.51 6.43 -6.55
CA ARG A 437 -22.26 6.30 -7.30
C ARG A 437 -22.42 5.69 -8.69
N VAL A 438 -23.55 5.05 -9.00
CA VAL A 438 -23.86 4.57 -10.37
C VAL A 438 -23.78 5.71 -11.39
N HIS A 439 -24.31 6.89 -11.04
CA HIS A 439 -24.24 8.07 -11.91
C HIS A 439 -22.80 8.56 -12.11
N GLU A 440 -21.97 8.50 -11.08
CA GLU A 440 -20.56 8.86 -11.17
C GLU A 440 -19.78 7.84 -12.02
N LEU A 441 -20.04 6.55 -11.84
CA LEU A 441 -19.47 5.48 -12.64
C LEU A 441 -19.80 5.67 -14.12
N ASN A 442 -21.07 5.88 -14.46
CA ASN A 442 -21.50 6.11 -15.85
C ASN A 442 -20.78 7.31 -16.49
N ARG A 443 -20.60 8.42 -15.75
CA ARG A 443 -19.82 9.57 -16.25
C ARG A 443 -18.36 9.21 -16.50
N ARG A 444 -17.74 8.43 -15.61
CA ARG A 444 -16.34 7.98 -15.76
C ARG A 444 -16.16 7.01 -16.94
N LEU A 445 -17.09 6.08 -17.13
CA LEU A 445 -17.09 5.15 -18.27
C LEU A 445 -17.32 5.89 -19.59
N ALA A 446 -18.26 6.84 -19.63
CA ALA A 446 -18.49 7.67 -20.81
C ALA A 446 -17.24 8.49 -21.18
N HIS A 447 -16.51 9.01 -20.19
CA HIS A 447 -15.25 9.71 -20.44
C HIS A 447 -14.17 8.77 -21.01
N LEU A 448 -14.10 7.52 -20.54
CA LEU A 448 -13.19 6.51 -21.10
C LEU A 448 -13.52 6.17 -22.55
N LEU A 449 -14.80 5.92 -22.85
CA LEU A 449 -15.26 5.62 -24.21
C LEU A 449 -15.04 6.80 -25.17
N GLY A 450 -15.23 8.04 -24.71
CA GLY A 450 -14.92 9.22 -25.52
C GLY A 450 -13.42 9.38 -25.85
N ARG A 451 -12.52 8.76 -25.08
CA ARG A 451 -11.07 8.77 -25.32
C ARG A 451 -10.60 7.55 -26.11
N TYR A 452 -11.26 6.42 -25.91
CA TYR A 452 -10.98 5.13 -26.55
C TYR A 452 -12.31 4.59 -27.10
N PRO A 453 -12.68 4.96 -28.34
CA PRO A 453 -13.99 4.66 -28.92
C PRO A 453 -14.07 3.18 -29.30
N ILE A 454 -14.37 2.36 -28.30
CA ILE A 454 -14.69 0.94 -28.40
C ILE A 454 -16.18 0.74 -28.18
N THR A 455 -16.74 -0.38 -28.61
CA THR A 455 -18.18 -0.68 -28.56
C THR A 455 -18.80 -0.51 -27.17
N GLY A 456 -18.10 -0.91 -26.10
CA GLY A 456 -18.62 -0.70 -24.74
C GLY A 456 -17.74 -1.20 -23.60
N ILE A 457 -18.18 -0.87 -22.37
CA ILE A 457 -17.59 -1.33 -21.12
C ILE A 457 -18.71 -1.89 -20.24
N VAL A 458 -18.53 -3.13 -19.77
CA VAL A 458 -19.38 -3.78 -18.76
C VAL A 458 -18.66 -3.74 -17.43
N VAL A 459 -19.35 -3.35 -16.36
CA VAL A 459 -18.84 -3.47 -14.98
C VAL A 459 -19.77 -4.41 -14.21
N GLY A 460 -19.20 -5.41 -13.54
CA GLY A 460 -19.97 -6.39 -12.76
C GLY A 460 -19.11 -7.10 -11.72
N ALA A 461 -19.68 -8.02 -10.96
CA ALA A 461 -18.94 -8.83 -9.98
C ALA A 461 -19.35 -10.29 -10.07
N ILE A 462 -18.50 -11.17 -9.52
CA ILE A 462 -18.92 -12.55 -9.26
C ILE A 462 -19.71 -12.54 -7.96
N LEU A 463 -21.00 -12.88 -8.02
CA LEU A 463 -21.84 -13.07 -6.85
C LEU A 463 -22.25 -14.54 -6.77
N GLY A 464 -21.75 -15.25 -5.75
CA GLY A 464 -21.87 -16.71 -5.70
C GLY A 464 -21.11 -17.37 -6.85
N GLU A 465 -21.79 -18.13 -7.71
CA GLU A 465 -21.20 -18.85 -8.87
C GLU A 465 -21.62 -18.24 -10.22
N ARG A 466 -21.87 -16.92 -10.27
CA ARG A 466 -22.30 -16.24 -11.50
C ARG A 466 -21.68 -14.86 -11.60
N PHE A 467 -21.38 -14.44 -12.83
CA PHE A 467 -21.09 -13.05 -13.12
C PHE A 467 -22.39 -12.25 -13.22
N GLU A 468 -22.52 -11.24 -12.37
CA GLU A 468 -23.67 -10.33 -12.31
C GLU A 468 -23.25 -8.96 -12.85
N PRO A 469 -23.76 -8.52 -14.01
CA PRO A 469 -23.46 -7.20 -14.55
C PRO A 469 -24.20 -6.11 -13.75
N LEU A 470 -23.49 -5.05 -13.40
CA LEU A 470 -24.03 -3.89 -12.69
C LEU A 470 -24.34 -2.73 -13.62
N VAL A 471 -23.40 -2.41 -14.52
CA VAL A 471 -23.50 -1.30 -15.46
C VAL A 471 -23.02 -1.78 -16.82
N TYR A 472 -23.76 -1.39 -17.86
CA TYR A 472 -23.31 -1.52 -19.23
C TYR A 472 -23.35 -0.16 -19.92
N GLN A 473 -22.18 0.34 -20.30
CA GLN A 473 -22.03 1.59 -21.01
C GLN A 473 -21.56 1.30 -22.43
N ARG A 474 -22.40 1.58 -23.42
CA ARG A 474 -22.04 1.53 -24.84
C ARG A 474 -21.56 2.89 -25.34
N GLU A 475 -20.72 2.87 -26.37
CA GLU A 475 -20.46 4.04 -27.18
C GLU A 475 -21.79 4.52 -27.80
N ARG A 476 -22.06 5.83 -27.76
CA ARG A 476 -23.24 6.36 -28.45
C ARG A 476 -22.92 6.35 -29.93
N ASP A 477 -23.75 5.67 -30.73
CA ASP A 477 -23.75 5.85 -32.18
C ASP A 477 -23.76 7.36 -32.47
N GLY A 478 -22.75 7.82 -33.20
CA GLY A 478 -22.62 9.23 -33.56
C GLY A 478 -23.86 9.71 -34.31
N ASP A 479 -24.33 10.90 -33.93
CA ASP A 479 -25.27 11.78 -34.63
C ASP A 479 -26.18 11.15 -35.71
N THR A 480 -27.46 11.03 -35.34
CA THR A 480 -28.53 11.45 -36.26
C THR A 480 -29.36 12.52 -35.54
N ASP A 481 -29.12 13.77 -35.97
CA ASP A 481 -29.91 15.01 -35.81
C ASP A 481 -30.65 15.32 -34.49
#